data_AF-A0A354EW03-F1
#
_entry.id   AF-A0A354EW03-F1
#
_cell.length_a   1.000
_cell.length_b   1.000
_cell.length_c   1.000
_cell.angle_alpha   90.00
_cell.angle_beta   90.00
_cell.angle_gamma   90.00
#
_symmetry.space_group_name_H-M   'P 1'
#
loop_
_entity.id
_entity.type
_entity.pdbx_description
1 polymer ?
#
loop_
_entity_poly.entity_id
_entity_poly.type
_entity_poly.pdbx_seq_one_letter_code
_entity_poly.pdbx_strand_id
1 'polypeptide(L)' 'MSLYVMLKIIHILSGAVLFGTGAGIAFFMLRAHATRDAKTVADVGKIVVLADFVFTASAVVVQPI' A
#
# COMPACT_ATOMS: atom_id res chain seq x y z
N MET A 1 11.91 16.87 21.63
CA MET A 1 12.23 15.77 20.70
C MET A 1 13.28 16.27 19.72
N SER A 2 14.34 15.52 19.42
CA SER A 2 15.28 15.95 18.38
C SER A 2 14.69 15.70 16.98
N LEU A 3 15.14 16.46 15.98
CA LEU A 3 14.71 16.30 14.58
C LEU A 3 14.90 14.85 14.09
N TYR A 4 16.04 14.25 14.43
CA TYR A 4 16.33 12.85 14.13
C TYR A 4 15.25 11.88 14.64
N VAL A 5 14.82 12.03 15.90
CA VAL A 5 13.79 11.14 16.47
C VAL A 5 12.46 11.33 15.75
N MET A 6 12.11 12.56 15.36
CA MET A 6 10.89 12.83 14.61
C MET A 6 10.92 12.16 13.22
N LEU A 7 12.01 12.31 12.47
CA LEU A 7 12.19 11.67 11.16
C LEU A 7 12.13 10.15 11.27
N LYS A 8 12.80 9.56 12.27
CA LYS A 8 12.76 8.11 12.52
C LYS A 8 11.32 7.60 12.76
N ILE A 9 10.51 8.35 13.51
CA ILE A 9 9.11 7.97 13.74
C ILE A 9 8.31 8.05 12.43
N ILE A 10 8.48 9.13 11.65
CA ILE A 10 7.80 9.29 10.34
C ILE A 10 8.16 8.13 9.41
N HIS A 11 9.44 7.79 9.30
CA HIS A 11 9.93 6.69 8.48
C HIS A 11 9.28 5.35 8.86
N ILE A 12 9.30 5.00 10.16
CA ILE A 12 8.73 3.74 10.67
C ILE A 12 7.21 3.68 10.44
N LEU A 13 6.49 4.76 10.75
CA LEU A 13 5.03 4.81 10.58
C LEU A 13 4.64 4.76 9.09
N SER A 14 5.36 5.48 8.23
CA SER A 14 5.16 5.43 6.79
C SER A 14 5.41 4.02 6.25
N GLY A 15 6.46 3.33 6.73
CA GLY A 15 6.75 1.95 6.35
C GLY A 15 5.66 0.97 6.81
N ALA A 16 5.16 1.14 8.04
CA ALA A 16 4.05 0.35 8.56
C ALA A 16 2.76 0.54 7.76
N VAL A 17 2.46 1.78 7.36
CA VAL A 17 1.30 2.09 6.51
C VAL A 17 1.46 1.46 5.13
N LEU A 18 2.61 1.65 4.45
CA LEU A 18 2.87 1.05 3.14
C LEU A 18 2.75 -0.48 3.17
N PHE A 19 3.35 -1.11 4.18
CA PHE A 19 3.29 -2.56 4.35
C PHE A 19 1.85 -3.04 4.61
N GLY A 20 1.14 -2.38 5.52
CA GLY A 20 -0.23 -2.74 5.86
C GLY A 20 -1.21 -2.57 4.70
N THR A 21 -1.10 -1.47 3.94
CA THR A 21 -1.94 -1.24 2.76
C THR A 21 -1.60 -2.23 1.65
N GLY A 22 -0.31 -2.49 1.40
CA GLY A 22 0.15 -3.51 0.44
C GLY A 22 -0.40 -4.90 0.75
N ALA A 23 -0.35 -5.33 2.02
CA ALA A 23 -0.93 -6.59 2.45
C ALA A 23 -2.46 -6.63 2.27
N GLY A 24 -3.16 -5.54 2.61
CA GLY A 24 -4.60 -5.44 2.46
C GLY A 24 -5.07 -5.53 1.00
N ILE A 25 -4.44 -4.79 0.09
CA ILE A 25 -4.81 -4.82 -1.34
C ILE A 25 -4.44 -6.17 -1.99
N ALA A 26 -3.34 -6.79 -1.58
CA ALA A 26 -2.98 -8.15 -2.02
C ALA A 26 -4.03 -9.18 -1.57
N PHE A 27 -4.53 -9.09 -0.34
CA PHE A 27 -5.62 -9.93 0.14
C PHE A 27 -6.89 -9.76 -0.70
N PHE A 28 -7.30 -8.52 -1.00
CA PHE A 28 -8.47 -8.29 -1.85
C PHE A 28 -8.30 -8.87 -3.25
N MET A 29 -7.11 -8.74 -3.85
CA MET A 29 -6.82 -9.33 -5.15
C MET A 29 -6.88 -10.87 -5.11
N LEU A 30 -6.36 -11.49 -4.06
CA LEU A 30 -6.44 -12.94 -3.85
C LEU A 30 -7.90 -13.40 -3.68
N ARG A 31 -8.71 -12.66 -2.92
CA ARG A 31 -10.15 -12.95 -2.77
C ARG A 31 -10.91 -12.78 -4.08
N ALA A 32 -10.58 -11.77 -4.88
CA ALA A 32 -11.16 -11.58 -6.20
C ALA A 32 -10.80 -12.74 -7.14
N HIS A 33 -9.53 -13.16 -7.18
CA HIS A 33 -9.10 -14.32 -7.97
C HIS A 33 -9.79 -15.63 -7.54
N ALA A 34 -10.02 -15.82 -6.24
CA ALA A 34 -10.71 -17.01 -5.73
C ALA A 34 -12.15 -17.15 -6.24
N THR A 35 -12.79 -16.07 -6.70
CA THR A 35 -14.13 -16.12 -7.31
C THR A 35 -14.15 -16.81 -8.67
N ARG A 36 -13.00 -16.89 -9.36
CA ARG A 36 -12.87 -17.33 -10.76
C ARG A 36 -13.76 -16.57 -11.75
N ASP A 37 -14.22 -15.38 -11.38
CA ASP A 37 -14.96 -14.47 -12.27
C ASP A 37 -14.03 -13.35 -12.78
N ALA A 38 -13.85 -13.30 -14.09
CA ALA A 38 -12.97 -12.32 -14.73
C ALA A 38 -13.44 -10.87 -14.50
N LYS A 39 -14.76 -10.64 -14.42
CA LYS A 39 -15.30 -9.29 -14.21
C LYS A 39 -14.94 -8.79 -12.82
N THR A 40 -15.16 -9.60 -11.78
CA THR A 40 -14.80 -9.27 -10.40
C THR A 40 -13.30 -9.02 -10.24
N VAL A 41 -12.45 -9.84 -10.86
CA VAL A 41 -10.98 -9.64 -10.83
C VAL A 41 -10.60 -8.31 -11.49
N ALA A 42 -11.19 -7.97 -12.63
CA ALA A 42 -10.90 -6.72 -13.32
C ALA A 42 -11.32 -5.49 -12.52
N ASP A 43 -12.50 -5.52 -11.89
CA ASP A 43 -13.00 -4.38 -11.12
C ASP A 43 -12.22 -4.17 -9.82
N VAL A 44 -11.87 -5.25 -9.10
CA VAL A 44 -10.98 -5.17 -7.94
C VAL A 44 -9.58 -4.75 -8.36
N GLY A 45 -9.05 -5.31 -9.45
CA GLY A 45 -7.72 -5.01 -9.97
C GLY A 45 -7.51 -3.53 -10.29
N LYS A 46 -8.51 -2.84 -10.86
CA LYS A 46 -8.44 -1.37 -11.08
C LYS A 46 -8.21 -0.60 -9.78
N ILE A 47 -8.90 -0.99 -8.71
CA ILE A 47 -8.77 -0.34 -7.39
C ILE A 47 -7.41 -0.68 -6.78
N VAL A 48 -6.96 -1.94 -6.89
CA VAL A 48 -5.65 -2.39 -6.39
C VAL A 48 -4.53 -1.61 -7.07
N VAL A 49 -4.54 -1.46 -8.39
CA VAL A 49 -3.51 -0.70 -9.14
C VAL A 49 -3.49 0.76 -8.71
N LEU A 50 -4.66 1.40 -8.57
CA LEU A 50 -4.75 2.78 -8.10
C LEU A 50 -4.18 2.93 -6.68
N ALA A 51 -4.55 2.03 -5.77
CA ALA A 51 -4.06 2.05 -4.40
C ALA A 51 -2.54 1.85 -4.35
N ASP A 52 -2.02 0.87 -5.09
CA ASP A 52 -0.60 0.55 -5.13
C ASP A 52 0.23 1.74 -5.66
N PHE A 53 -0.26 2.42 -6.70
CA PHE A 53 0.35 3.64 -7.21
C PHE A 53 0.40 4.75 -6.15
N VAL A 54 -0.73 5.04 -5.50
CA VAL A 54 -0.84 6.12 -4.49
C VAL A 54 0.08 5.88 -3.30
N PHE A 55 0.08 4.66 -2.76
CA PHE A 55 0.88 4.34 -1.57
C PHE A 55 2.37 4.18 -1.88
N THR A 56 2.72 3.54 -3.00
CA THR A 56 4.13 3.36 -3.37
C THR A 56 4.77 4.68 -3.78
N ALA A 57 4.08 5.50 -4.58
CA ALA A 57 4.63 6.80 -5.00
C ALA A 57 4.83 7.75 -3.81
N SER A 58 3.88 7.80 -2.87
CA SER A 58 4.04 8.60 -1.65
C SER A 58 5.18 8.06 -0.76
N ALA A 59 5.33 6.74 -0.65
CA ALA A 59 6.44 6.16 0.09
C ALA A 59 7.81 6.46 -0.54
N VAL A 60 7.95 6.46 -1.87
CA VAL A 60 9.21 6.84 -2.54
C VAL A 60 9.65 8.25 -2.15
N VAL A 61 8.70 9.16 -1.91
CA VAL A 61 8.99 10.53 -1.46
C VAL A 61 9.30 10.59 0.04
N VAL A 62 8.56 9.85 0.87
CA VAL A 62 8.60 9.96 2.35
C VAL A 62 9.62 9.04 3.02
N GLN A 63 10.01 7.93 2.39
CA GLN A 63 10.92 6.94 2.99
C GLN A 63 12.41 7.33 3.01
N PRO A 64 12.98 8.08 2.03
CA PRO A 64 14.40 8.41 2.02
C PRO A 64 14.89 9.37 3.13
N ILE A 65 13.99 9.87 3.98
CA ILE A 65 14.24 10.85 5.05
C ILE A 65 14.43 10.18 6.42
#